data_AF-A0A2P8CMX4-F1
#
_entry.id   AF-A0A2P8CMX4-F1
#
_cell.length_a   1.000
_cell.length_b   1.000
_cell.length_c   1.000
_cell.angle_alpha   90.00
_cell.angle_beta   90.00
_cell.angle_gamma   90.00
#
_symmetry.space_group_name_H-M   'P 1'
#
loop_
_entity.id
_entity.type
_entity.pdbx_description
1 polymer ?
#
loop_
_entity_poly.entity_id
_entity_poly.type
_entity_poly.pdbx_seq_one_letter_code
_entity_poly.pdbx_strand_id
1 'polypeptide(L)'
;MRLDILPQFRRGPLAVGSAIAAGVLLAGCSGGPDPDTEATPDEESSPTASPEPSPSASEPAADGEYALPASCEEAKAAEAVADQVGESAELEEETSGITGVPDGQGITCVWGMGGAESDDLLILSLTYVEGVNPLENAEEEFQGPSEVTLGEPYSTAESEKADAELQHLDMGRQGGGVVAHLPGDFYIDVQTVPEPIDKGDMEKIVLTAAENLAGE
;
A
#
# COMPACT_ATOMS: atom_id res chain seq x y z
N MET A 1 32.81 6.48 21.09
CA MET A 1 33.41 5.22 20.60
C MET A 1 32.52 4.77 19.45
N ARG A 2 33.03 4.76 18.21
CA ARG A 2 32.30 4.27 17.04
C ARG A 2 32.59 2.77 16.90
N LEU A 3 31.55 1.96 16.84
CA LEU A 3 31.62 0.53 16.55
C LEU A 3 31.03 0.33 15.15
N ASP A 4 31.90 0.42 14.15
CA ASP A 4 31.62 -0.05 12.80
C ASP A 4 31.65 -1.60 12.82
N ILE A 5 30.47 -2.23 12.77
CA ILE A 5 30.34 -3.68 12.58
C ILE A 5 29.48 -3.89 11.34
N LEU A 6 30.13 -4.00 10.17
CA LEU A 6 29.53 -4.57 8.97
C LEU A 6 30.00 -6.02 8.82
N PRO A 7 29.11 -7.02 8.76
CA PRO A 7 29.49 -8.38 8.46
C PRO A 7 29.82 -8.53 6.96
N GLN A 8 31.10 -8.80 6.66
CA GLN A 8 31.54 -9.17 5.32
C GLN A 8 31.20 -10.63 5.03
N PHE A 9 30.12 -10.88 4.28
CA PHE A 9 29.84 -12.20 3.75
C PHE A 9 30.67 -12.48 2.49
N ARG A 10 31.51 -13.51 2.60
CA ARG A 10 32.36 -14.05 1.53
C ARG A 10 31.50 -14.69 0.44
N ARG A 11 31.65 -14.21 -0.80
CA ARG A 11 31.10 -14.83 -2.02
C ARG A 11 31.87 -16.11 -2.35
N GLY A 12 31.14 -17.24 -2.42
CA GLY A 12 31.60 -18.47 -3.05
C GLY A 12 30.71 -18.79 -4.27
N PRO A 13 31.27 -19.19 -5.43
CA PRO A 13 30.47 -19.52 -6.60
C PRO A 13 29.97 -20.97 -6.53
N LEU A 14 28.68 -21.19 -6.80
CA LEU A 14 28.15 -22.51 -7.15
C LEU A 14 27.38 -22.43 -8.47
N ALA A 15 27.56 -23.49 -9.24
CA ALA A 15 27.35 -23.58 -10.67
C ALA A 15 25.95 -24.08 -11.05
N VAL A 16 25.48 -23.60 -12.22
CA VAL A 16 24.82 -24.28 -13.34
C VAL A 16 23.80 -25.40 -13.07
N GLY A 17 22.59 -25.22 -13.61
CA GLY A 17 21.70 -26.33 -14.01
C GLY A 17 20.45 -25.87 -14.78
N SER A 18 20.38 -26.19 -16.08
CA SER A 18 19.24 -25.94 -16.98
C SER A 18 18.21 -27.09 -16.94
N ALA A 19 16.92 -26.80 -17.19
CA ALA A 19 16.02 -27.69 -17.93
C ALA A 19 14.79 -26.95 -18.49
N ILE A 20 14.51 -27.21 -19.78
CA ILE A 20 13.39 -26.74 -20.59
C ILE A 20 12.28 -27.80 -20.53
N ALA A 21 11.00 -27.41 -20.49
CA ALA A 21 9.91 -28.26 -20.98
C ALA A 21 8.74 -27.41 -21.51
N ALA A 22 8.55 -27.50 -22.82
CA ALA A 22 7.41 -26.95 -23.55
C ALA A 22 6.17 -27.84 -23.41
N GLY A 23 4.99 -27.22 -23.38
CA GLY A 23 3.70 -27.89 -23.52
C GLY A 23 2.73 -27.01 -24.30
N VAL A 24 2.55 -27.32 -25.59
CA VAL A 24 1.50 -26.79 -26.47
C VAL A 24 0.39 -27.85 -26.57
N LEU A 25 -0.87 -27.41 -26.81
CA LEU A 25 -1.96 -28.00 -27.64
C LEU A 25 -3.31 -27.49 -27.07
N LEU A 26 -4.05 -26.54 -27.70
CA LEU A 26 -4.94 -26.57 -28.89
C LEU A 26 -6.43 -26.95 -28.64
N ALA A 27 -7.32 -26.07 -29.15
CA ALA A 27 -8.72 -26.24 -29.63
C ALA A 27 -9.87 -26.38 -28.59
N GLY A 28 -11.07 -25.80 -28.76
CA GLY A 28 -11.65 -25.01 -29.85
C GLY A 28 -13.13 -24.61 -29.61
N CYS A 29 -13.71 -23.85 -30.57
CA CYS A 29 -15.12 -23.71 -31.04
C CYS A 29 -16.30 -23.80 -30.05
N SER A 30 -17.44 -23.12 -30.17
CA SER A 30 -18.05 -22.15 -31.10
C SER A 30 -19.51 -21.98 -30.64
N GLY A 31 -20.15 -20.82 -30.77
CA GLY A 31 -21.63 -20.79 -30.70
C GLY A 31 -22.31 -19.45 -30.48
N GLY A 32 -22.57 -18.72 -31.58
CA GLY A 32 -23.89 -18.20 -31.95
C GLY A 32 -24.51 -17.00 -31.19
N PRO A 33 -24.85 -15.90 -31.89
CA PRO A 33 -25.70 -14.81 -31.39
C PRO A 33 -27.20 -15.04 -31.69
N ASP A 34 -28.08 -14.67 -30.75
CA ASP A 34 -29.51 -14.48 -30.99
C ASP A 34 -29.88 -12.99 -30.82
N PRO A 35 -30.24 -12.28 -31.89
CA PRO A 35 -30.96 -11.02 -31.83
C PRO A 35 -32.39 -11.21 -32.33
N ASP A 36 -33.34 -11.43 -31.42
CA ASP A 36 -34.77 -11.35 -31.72
C ASP A 36 -35.39 -10.14 -31.02
N THR A 37 -35.47 -9.05 -31.80
CA THR A 37 -36.72 -8.44 -32.26
C THR A 37 -37.96 -8.64 -31.36
N GLU A 38 -38.52 -7.55 -30.83
CA GLU A 38 -39.83 -7.03 -31.24
C GLU A 38 -40.12 -5.68 -30.57
N ALA A 39 -40.84 -4.84 -31.32
CA ALA A 39 -40.97 -3.41 -31.11
C ALA A 39 -42.41 -3.03 -30.71
N THR A 40 -42.51 -2.01 -29.82
CA THR A 40 -43.57 -0.96 -29.73
C THR A 40 -45.00 -1.35 -29.30
N PRO A 41 -45.90 -0.41 -28.91
CA PRO A 41 -45.73 0.90 -28.23
C PRO A 41 -46.74 1.12 -27.07
N ASP A 42 -46.67 2.33 -26.48
CA ASP A 42 -47.80 3.21 -26.11
C ASP A 42 -48.21 3.42 -24.63
N GLU A 43 -48.06 4.71 -24.27
CA GLU A 43 -48.92 5.61 -23.49
C GLU A 43 -49.09 5.57 -21.95
N GLU A 44 -48.79 6.77 -21.40
CA GLU A 44 -49.40 7.54 -20.31
C GLU A 44 -49.84 6.88 -19.00
N SER A 45 -49.20 7.30 -17.90
CA SER A 45 -49.87 8.11 -16.86
C SER A 45 -48.88 8.69 -15.86
N SER A 46 -48.87 10.01 -15.72
CA SER A 46 -48.31 10.70 -14.54
C SER A 46 -49.23 10.49 -13.34
N PRO A 47 -48.69 10.48 -12.10
CA PRO A 47 -48.93 11.66 -11.28
C PRO A 47 -47.72 12.14 -10.46
N THR A 48 -47.68 13.46 -10.30
CA THR A 48 -47.01 14.29 -9.31
C THR A 48 -46.54 13.57 -8.04
N ALA A 49 -45.21 13.47 -7.87
CA ALA A 49 -44.56 13.34 -6.58
C ALA A 49 -43.70 14.59 -6.33
N SER A 50 -43.91 15.23 -5.17
CA SER A 50 -43.06 16.34 -4.70
C SER A 50 -41.62 15.86 -4.57
N PRO A 51 -40.60 16.60 -5.02
CA PRO A 51 -39.25 16.33 -4.59
C PRO A 51 -39.16 16.69 -3.10
N GLU A 52 -39.10 15.68 -2.25
CA GLU A 52 -38.43 15.80 -0.94
C GLU A 52 -37.03 16.37 -1.18
N PRO A 53 -36.52 17.26 -0.31
CA PRO A 53 -35.13 17.65 -0.38
C PRO A 53 -34.29 16.39 -0.19
N SER A 54 -33.69 15.90 -1.27
CA SER A 54 -32.62 14.92 -1.20
C SER A 54 -31.60 15.46 -0.20
N PRO A 55 -31.13 14.65 0.78
CA PRO A 55 -29.99 15.06 1.58
C PRO A 55 -28.91 15.46 0.61
N SER A 56 -28.35 16.67 0.81
CA SER A 56 -27.20 17.15 0.05
C SER A 56 -26.28 15.97 -0.18
N ALA A 57 -26.13 15.59 -1.45
CA ALA A 57 -24.94 14.88 -1.87
C ALA A 57 -23.80 15.74 -1.32
N SER A 58 -23.05 15.19 -0.37
CA SER A 58 -21.74 15.73 -0.06
C SER A 58 -21.08 15.95 -1.40
N GLU A 59 -20.72 17.21 -1.66
CA GLU A 59 -19.91 17.56 -2.81
C GLU A 59 -18.76 16.56 -2.86
N PRO A 60 -18.40 16.01 -4.04
CA PRO A 60 -17.17 15.23 -4.13
C PRO A 60 -16.08 16.11 -3.53
N ALA A 61 -15.32 15.53 -2.58
CA ALA A 61 -14.13 16.15 -2.06
C ALA A 61 -13.36 16.72 -3.25
N ALA A 62 -12.91 17.96 -3.09
CA ALA A 62 -12.17 18.68 -4.11
C ALA A 62 -11.06 17.80 -4.70
N ASP A 63 -10.58 18.16 -5.90
CA ASP A 63 -9.25 17.83 -6.41
C ASP A 63 -8.16 18.13 -5.34
N GLY A 64 -8.12 17.33 -4.28
CA GLY A 64 -7.23 17.42 -3.15
C GLY A 64 -5.98 16.70 -3.57
N GLU A 65 -5.05 17.46 -4.13
CA GLU A 65 -3.70 16.99 -4.36
C GLU A 65 -3.12 16.62 -3.00
N TYR A 66 -2.80 15.34 -2.79
CA TYR A 66 -2.13 14.89 -1.58
C TYR A 66 -0.79 15.61 -1.48
N ALA A 67 -0.56 16.28 -0.35
CA ALA A 67 0.70 16.97 -0.08
C ALA A 67 1.47 16.23 1.01
N LEU A 68 2.80 16.29 0.93
CA LEU A 68 3.64 15.74 1.99
C LEU A 68 3.41 16.50 3.30
N PRO A 69 3.06 15.81 4.40
CA PRO A 69 2.90 16.44 5.70
C PRO A 69 4.27 16.90 6.22
N ALA A 70 4.28 18.00 6.98
CA ALA A 70 5.54 18.54 7.52
C ALA A 70 6.11 17.70 8.69
N SER A 71 5.29 16.84 9.30
CA SER A 71 5.68 15.94 10.40
C SER A 71 4.72 14.74 10.53
N CYS A 72 5.14 13.70 11.24
CA CYS A 72 4.31 12.55 11.60
C CYS A 72 3.11 12.93 12.49
N GLU A 73 3.25 14.01 13.27
CA GLU A 73 2.17 14.58 14.08
C GLU A 73 1.11 15.24 13.20
N GLU A 74 1.54 16.03 12.21
CA GLU A 74 0.64 16.68 11.23
C GLU A 74 -0.16 15.64 10.45
N ALA A 75 0.51 14.57 10.00
CA ALA A 75 -0.10 13.43 9.33
C ALA A 75 -1.02 12.58 10.22
N LYS A 76 -1.11 12.88 11.53
CA LYS A 76 -1.78 12.07 12.55
C LYS A 76 -1.37 10.59 12.47
N ALA A 77 -0.09 10.34 12.22
CA ALA A 77 0.44 9.02 11.93
C ALA A 77 0.22 8.05 13.11
N ALA A 78 0.31 8.56 14.34
CA ALA A 78 0.04 7.79 15.55
C ALA A 78 -1.42 7.29 15.66
N GLU A 79 -2.39 8.03 15.09
CA GLU A 79 -3.80 7.60 15.07
C GLU A 79 -3.99 6.42 14.10
N ALA A 80 -3.28 6.43 12.97
CA ALA A 80 -3.35 5.37 11.97
C ALA A 80 -2.81 4.03 12.50
N VAL A 81 -1.78 4.06 13.34
CA VAL A 81 -1.13 2.85 13.88
C VAL A 81 -1.60 2.47 15.29
N ALA A 82 -2.54 3.21 15.89
CA ALA A 82 -2.90 3.10 17.31
C ALA A 82 -3.36 1.70 17.75
N ASP A 83 -3.97 0.93 16.85
CA ASP A 83 -4.38 -0.44 17.14
C ASP A 83 -3.21 -1.44 17.22
N GLN A 84 -2.06 -1.08 16.63
CA GLN A 84 -0.87 -1.93 16.54
C GLN A 84 0.23 -1.50 17.52
N VAL A 85 0.40 -0.19 17.74
CA VAL A 85 1.42 0.34 18.64
C VAL A 85 0.86 0.54 20.05
N GLY A 86 1.51 -0.07 21.04
CA GLY A 86 1.17 0.17 22.44
C GLY A 86 1.55 1.60 22.89
N GLU A 87 0.96 2.07 23.99
CA GLU A 87 1.24 3.39 24.58
C GLU A 87 2.73 3.60 24.95
N SER A 88 3.52 2.53 25.02
CA SER A 88 4.95 2.57 25.31
C SER A 88 5.85 2.60 24.06
N ALA A 89 5.29 2.59 22.85
CA ALA A 89 6.07 2.65 21.63
C ALA A 89 6.72 4.03 21.48
N GLU A 90 8.02 4.03 21.18
CA GLU A 90 8.76 5.26 20.90
C GLU A 90 8.66 5.57 19.41
N LEU A 91 8.22 6.79 19.08
CA LEU A 91 8.19 7.32 17.72
C LEU A 91 9.54 7.97 17.39
N GLU A 92 10.13 7.52 16.29
CA GLU A 92 11.26 8.18 15.62
C GLU A 92 10.79 8.69 14.25
N GLU A 93 11.12 9.94 13.92
CA GLU A 93 10.75 10.58 12.66
C GLU A 93 12.00 10.80 11.81
N GLU A 94 11.92 10.40 10.53
CA GLU A 94 12.97 10.59 9.55
C GLU A 94 12.42 11.38 8.35
N THR A 95 12.94 12.60 8.15
CA THR A 95 12.51 13.53 7.08
C THR A 95 13.55 13.65 5.94
N SER A 96 14.43 12.67 5.78
CA SER A 96 15.44 12.65 4.72
C SER A 96 15.11 11.60 3.67
N GLY A 97 15.62 11.80 2.44
CA GLY A 97 15.32 11.01 1.25
C GLY A 97 15.03 9.53 1.55
N ILE A 98 13.88 9.08 1.07
CA ILE A 98 13.36 7.75 1.36
C ILE A 98 14.33 6.70 0.84
N THR A 99 14.66 5.73 1.71
CA THR A 99 15.52 4.60 1.33
C THR A 99 14.96 3.93 0.07
N GLY A 100 15.81 3.69 -0.92
CA GLY A 100 15.40 3.14 -2.22
C GLY A 100 14.82 4.11 -3.22
N VAL A 101 14.58 5.37 -2.86
CA VAL A 101 13.93 6.33 -3.75
C VAL A 101 14.88 7.49 -4.06
N PRO A 102 15.72 7.39 -5.11
CA PRO A 102 16.55 8.52 -5.52
C PRO A 102 15.65 9.71 -5.88
N ASP A 103 15.95 10.88 -5.31
CA ASP A 103 15.18 12.12 -5.49
C ASP A 103 13.75 12.12 -4.91
N GLY A 104 13.35 11.04 -4.20
CA GLY A 104 12.08 10.97 -3.48
C GLY A 104 12.08 11.88 -2.25
N GLN A 105 11.06 12.74 -2.17
CA GLN A 105 10.76 13.47 -0.95
C GLN A 105 9.72 12.67 -0.16
N GLY A 106 9.93 12.58 1.14
CA GLY A 106 9.03 11.86 2.01
C GLY A 106 9.38 12.00 3.47
N ILE A 107 8.51 11.46 4.29
CA ILE A 107 8.65 11.38 5.74
C ILE A 107 8.33 9.96 6.18
N THR A 108 9.17 9.39 7.02
CA THR A 108 9.00 8.07 7.60
C THR A 108 8.83 8.19 9.10
N CYS A 109 7.75 7.61 9.60
CA CYS A 109 7.41 7.49 11.02
C CYS A 109 7.72 6.06 11.46
N VAL A 110 8.63 5.88 12.41
CA VAL A 110 9.07 4.56 12.87
C VAL A 110 8.69 4.35 14.32
N TRP A 111 8.03 3.24 14.61
CA TRP A 111 7.73 2.79 15.97
C TRP A 111 8.49 1.51 16.29
N GLY A 112 9.30 1.58 17.35
CA GLY A 112 9.89 0.41 17.98
C GLY A 112 8.97 -0.17 19.05
N MET A 113 8.64 -1.45 18.93
CA MET A 113 7.83 -2.20 19.89
C MET A 113 8.65 -3.35 20.47
N GLY A 114 8.90 -3.29 21.78
CA GLY A 114 9.77 -4.24 22.48
C GLY A 114 10.90 -3.52 23.20
N GLY A 115 11.37 -4.07 24.31
CA GLY A 115 12.51 -3.48 25.02
C GLY A 115 13.78 -3.64 24.18
N ALA A 116 14.74 -2.71 24.29
CA ALA A 116 16.05 -2.82 23.64
C ALA A 116 16.83 -4.09 23.99
N GLU A 117 16.37 -4.85 25.00
CA GLU A 117 16.93 -6.12 25.46
C GLU A 117 16.08 -7.35 25.10
N SER A 118 14.96 -7.16 24.40
CA SER A 118 14.05 -8.23 23.97
C SER A 118 14.41 -8.71 22.56
N ASP A 119 14.40 -10.04 22.37
CA ASP A 119 14.51 -10.64 21.03
C ASP A 119 13.25 -10.42 20.17
N ASP A 120 12.18 -9.87 20.76
CA ASP A 120 10.87 -9.61 20.15
C ASP A 120 10.71 -8.13 19.70
N LEU A 121 11.78 -7.47 19.26
CA LEU A 121 11.70 -6.10 18.74
C LEU A 121 10.99 -6.09 17.39
N LEU A 122 9.75 -5.59 17.37
CA LEU A 122 9.00 -5.32 16.15
C LEU A 122 9.15 -3.84 15.79
N ILE A 123 9.49 -3.57 14.54
CA ILE A 123 9.59 -2.22 13.98
C ILE A 123 8.44 -2.07 12.99
N LEU A 124 7.64 -1.03 13.18
CA LEU A 124 6.62 -0.60 12.23
C LEU A 124 7.04 0.73 11.65
N SER A 125 7.10 0.84 10.33
CA SER A 125 7.34 2.12 9.64
C SER A 125 6.13 2.50 8.80
N LEU A 126 5.70 3.75 8.89
CA LEU A 126 4.71 4.37 8.02
C LEU A 126 5.38 5.51 7.25
N THR A 127 5.40 5.42 5.93
CA THR A 127 6.12 6.33 5.04
C THR A 127 5.16 7.02 4.10
N TYR A 128 5.33 8.33 3.94
CA TYR A 128 4.60 9.17 2.99
C TYR A 128 5.59 9.62 1.91
N VAL A 129 5.26 9.40 0.64
CA VAL A 129 6.16 9.67 -0.50
C VAL A 129 5.41 10.37 -1.62
N GLU A 130 6.04 11.39 -2.21
CA GLU A 130 5.55 12.07 -3.41
C GLU A 130 6.43 11.77 -4.62
N GLY A 131 5.78 11.49 -5.75
CA GLY A 131 6.37 11.47 -7.09
C GLY A 131 7.06 10.18 -7.52
N VAL A 132 7.42 9.28 -6.59
CA VAL A 132 8.06 8.01 -6.92
C VAL A 132 7.50 6.88 -6.07
N ASN A 133 7.16 5.78 -6.71
CA ASN A 133 6.64 4.60 -6.03
C ASN A 133 7.77 3.96 -5.19
N PRO A 134 7.60 3.82 -3.86
CA PRO A 134 8.62 3.25 -2.98
C PRO A 134 8.96 1.79 -3.30
N LEU A 135 8.10 1.08 -4.02
CA LEU A 135 8.28 -0.33 -4.38
C LEU A 135 9.08 -0.54 -5.66
N GLU A 136 9.27 0.48 -6.50
CA GLU A 136 9.99 0.32 -7.79
C GLU A 136 11.44 -0.15 -7.60
N ASN A 137 12.06 0.16 -6.47
CA ASN A 137 13.44 -0.23 -6.17
C ASN A 137 13.54 -1.31 -5.09
N ALA A 138 12.41 -1.80 -4.56
CA ALA A 138 12.41 -2.79 -3.48
C ALA A 138 13.15 -4.08 -3.90
N GLU A 139 12.99 -4.53 -5.16
CA GLU A 139 13.72 -5.70 -5.67
C GLU A 139 15.24 -5.46 -5.79
N GLU A 140 15.67 -4.22 -6.05
CA GLU A 140 17.08 -3.86 -6.22
C GLU A 140 17.79 -3.56 -4.89
N GLU A 141 17.08 -3.06 -3.88
CA GLU A 141 17.65 -2.82 -2.55
C GLU A 141 17.78 -4.11 -1.74
N PHE A 142 16.80 -5.00 -1.85
CA PHE A 142 16.83 -6.30 -1.20
C PHE A 142 17.53 -7.35 -2.09
N GLN A 143 18.81 -7.12 -2.41
CA GLN A 143 19.70 -8.05 -3.14
C GLN A 143 20.07 -9.34 -2.35
N GLY A 144 19.16 -9.80 -1.49
CA GLY A 144 19.20 -11.12 -0.86
C GLY A 144 18.57 -12.19 -1.75
N PRO A 145 18.88 -13.48 -1.54
CA PRO A 145 18.34 -14.56 -2.34
C PRO A 145 16.84 -14.76 -2.05
N SER A 146 15.98 -14.15 -2.87
CA SER A 146 14.67 -14.70 -3.25
C SER A 146 13.49 -14.61 -2.27
N GLU A 147 13.47 -13.71 -1.29
CA GLU A 147 12.34 -13.64 -0.33
C GLU A 147 11.49 -12.37 -0.43
N VAL A 148 11.79 -11.43 -1.33
CA VAL A 148 10.92 -10.29 -1.60
C VAL A 148 10.02 -10.58 -2.80
N THR A 149 8.70 -10.53 -2.60
CA THR A 149 7.70 -10.70 -3.65
C THR A 149 6.72 -9.54 -3.63
N LEU A 150 6.62 -8.85 -4.75
CA LEU A 150 5.62 -7.81 -4.97
C LEU A 150 4.33 -8.44 -5.52
N GLY A 151 3.21 -8.19 -4.85
CA GLY A 151 1.88 -8.61 -5.31
C GLY A 151 1.38 -7.77 -6.48
N GLU A 152 0.38 -8.28 -7.20
CA GLU A 152 -0.36 -7.47 -8.18
C GLU A 152 -1.15 -6.36 -7.45
N PRO A 153 -1.31 -5.18 -8.06
CA PRO A 153 -2.21 -4.15 -7.54
C PRO A 153 -3.64 -4.67 -7.40
N TYR A 154 -4.34 -4.19 -6.38
CA TYR A 154 -5.72 -4.61 -6.09
C TYR A 154 -6.50 -3.48 -5.40
N SER A 155 -7.82 -3.65 -5.35
CA SER A 155 -8.73 -2.72 -4.70
C SER A 155 -9.65 -3.44 -3.72
N THR A 156 -10.04 -2.75 -2.66
CA THR A 156 -11.05 -3.17 -1.69
C THR A 156 -12.17 -2.13 -1.63
N ALA A 157 -13.30 -2.46 -1.02
CA ALA A 157 -14.40 -1.50 -0.87
C ALA A 157 -14.03 -0.27 -0.01
N GLU A 158 -12.97 -0.36 0.80
CA GLU A 158 -12.43 0.76 1.56
C GLU A 158 -11.43 1.56 0.72
N SER A 159 -10.54 0.89 -0.02
CA SER A 159 -9.59 1.57 -0.90
C SER A 159 -10.28 2.34 -2.03
N GLU A 160 -11.37 1.80 -2.59
CA GLU A 160 -12.20 2.49 -3.58
C GLU A 160 -12.82 3.79 -3.05
N LYS A 161 -13.13 3.87 -1.75
CA LYS A 161 -13.67 5.10 -1.15
C LYS A 161 -12.59 6.17 -0.95
N ALA A 162 -11.35 5.74 -0.76
CA ALA A 162 -10.18 6.59 -0.62
C ALA A 162 -9.52 6.94 -1.98
N ASP A 163 -10.09 6.47 -3.10
CA ASP A 163 -9.49 6.53 -4.44
C ASP A 163 -8.07 5.92 -4.48
N ALA A 164 -7.84 4.88 -3.68
CA ALA A 164 -6.55 4.25 -3.48
C ALA A 164 -6.47 2.87 -4.16
N GLU A 165 -5.36 2.63 -4.86
CA GLU A 165 -4.95 1.31 -5.32
C GLU A 165 -3.94 0.71 -4.34
N LEU A 166 -4.14 -0.54 -3.91
CA LEU A 166 -3.30 -1.18 -2.91
C LEU A 166 -2.33 -2.17 -3.56
N GLN A 167 -1.13 -2.29 -3.01
CA GLN A 167 -0.16 -3.29 -3.41
C GLN A 167 0.53 -3.90 -2.18
N HIS A 168 0.70 -5.22 -2.19
CA HIS A 168 1.30 -5.95 -1.07
C HIS A 168 2.76 -6.29 -1.34
N LEU A 169 3.61 -6.09 -0.34
CA LEU A 169 5.02 -6.47 -0.33
C LEU A 169 5.20 -7.63 0.67
N ASP A 170 5.61 -8.80 0.19
CA ASP A 170 6.00 -9.92 1.06
C ASP A 170 7.53 -9.95 1.14
N MET A 171 8.11 -9.83 2.34
CA MET A 171 9.56 -9.94 2.56
C MET A 171 9.94 -11.28 3.22
N GLY A 172 9.03 -12.26 3.20
CA GLY A 172 9.20 -13.58 3.77
C GLY A 172 9.30 -13.53 5.29
N ARG A 173 10.36 -14.11 5.85
CA ARG A 173 10.59 -14.11 7.31
C ARG A 173 11.12 -12.79 7.85
N GLN A 174 11.40 -11.83 6.97
CA GLN A 174 11.97 -10.54 7.35
C GLN A 174 10.88 -9.50 7.61
N GLY A 175 9.65 -9.76 7.16
CA GLY A 175 8.55 -8.82 7.34
C GLY A 175 7.60 -8.79 6.15
N GLY A 176 6.81 -7.73 6.09
CA GLY A 176 5.90 -7.44 4.99
C GLY A 176 5.43 -6.00 5.01
N GLY A 177 4.70 -5.61 3.97
CA GLY A 177 4.18 -4.26 3.84
C GLY A 177 2.99 -4.15 2.91
N VAL A 178 2.32 -3.00 2.97
CA VAL A 178 1.26 -2.59 2.04
C VAL A 178 1.53 -1.15 1.63
N VAL A 179 1.38 -0.88 0.33
CA VAL A 179 1.43 0.47 -0.23
C VAL A 179 0.06 0.83 -0.78
N ALA A 180 -0.40 2.03 -0.43
CA ALA A 180 -1.51 2.70 -1.08
C ALA A 180 -0.98 3.72 -2.08
N HIS A 181 -1.37 3.56 -3.34
CA HIS A 181 -1.16 4.53 -4.41
C HIS A 181 -2.40 5.42 -4.49
N LEU A 182 -2.18 6.70 -4.24
CA LEU A 182 -3.21 7.74 -4.21
C LEU A 182 -3.10 8.64 -5.46
N PRO A 183 -4.16 9.37 -5.81
CA PRO A 183 -4.13 10.34 -6.90
C PRO A 183 -3.00 11.37 -6.75
N GLY A 184 -2.39 11.75 -7.87
CA GLY A 184 -1.30 12.74 -7.88
C GLY A 184 0.10 12.17 -7.61
N ASP A 185 0.34 10.89 -7.94
CA ASP A 185 1.62 10.20 -7.72
C ASP A 185 2.07 10.22 -6.25
N PHE A 186 1.11 10.11 -5.33
CA PHE A 186 1.37 10.09 -3.89
C PHE A 186 1.21 8.67 -3.33
N TYR A 187 2.12 8.28 -2.45
CA TYR A 187 2.18 6.93 -1.91
C TYR A 187 2.22 6.96 -0.39
N ILE A 188 1.49 6.02 0.23
CA ILE A 188 1.59 5.73 1.65
C ILE A 188 1.99 4.27 1.79
N ASP A 189 3.14 4.02 2.40
CA ASP A 189 3.71 2.70 2.61
C ASP A 189 3.72 2.38 4.10
N VAL A 190 3.25 1.19 4.47
CA VAL A 190 3.47 0.62 5.80
C VAL A 190 4.30 -0.65 5.68
N GLN A 191 5.32 -0.78 6.50
CA GLN A 191 6.14 -1.98 6.60
C GLN A 191 6.32 -2.39 8.05
N THR A 192 6.49 -3.69 8.26
CA THR A 192 6.76 -4.28 9.57
C THR A 192 7.87 -5.31 9.48
N VAL A 193 8.79 -5.30 10.46
CA VAL A 193 9.91 -6.25 10.57
C VAL A 193 10.15 -6.62 12.04
N PRO A 194 10.65 -7.83 12.38
CA PRO A 194 10.84 -8.97 11.50
C PRO A 194 9.55 -9.76 11.24
N GLU A 195 8.55 -9.63 12.12
CA GLU A 195 7.27 -10.33 11.99
C GLU A 195 6.23 -9.38 11.38
N PRO A 196 5.58 -9.78 10.27
CA PRO A 196 4.53 -8.97 9.69
C PRO A 196 3.29 -8.96 10.57
N ILE A 197 2.68 -7.80 10.76
CA ILE A 197 1.29 -7.73 11.21
C ILE A 197 0.37 -8.24 10.09
N ASP A 198 -0.89 -8.55 10.43
CA ASP A 198 -1.85 -9.07 9.45
C ASP A 198 -2.04 -8.08 8.28
N LYS A 199 -2.13 -8.61 7.06
CA LYS A 199 -2.33 -7.82 5.84
C LYS A 199 -3.50 -6.84 5.96
N GLY A 200 -4.63 -7.27 6.52
CA GLY A 200 -5.80 -6.41 6.70
C GLY A 200 -5.56 -5.24 7.67
N ASP A 201 -4.68 -5.42 8.65
CA ASP A 201 -4.30 -4.35 9.57
C ASP A 201 -3.37 -3.34 8.89
N MET A 202 -2.44 -3.80 8.05
CA MET A 202 -1.61 -2.91 7.21
C MET A 202 -2.46 -2.10 6.22
N GLU A 203 -3.44 -2.74 5.56
CA GLU A 203 -4.40 -2.05 4.69
C GLU A 203 -5.17 -0.98 5.45
N LYS A 204 -5.65 -1.30 6.66
CA LYS A 204 -6.34 -0.33 7.51
C LYS A 204 -5.44 0.86 7.87
N ILE A 205 -4.18 0.61 8.22
CA ILE A 205 -3.21 1.67 8.55
C ILE A 205 -3.04 2.64 7.38
N VAL A 206 -2.74 2.15 6.17
CA VAL A 206 -2.48 3.04 5.02
C VAL A 206 -3.73 3.79 4.58
N LEU A 207 -4.91 3.17 4.70
CA LEU A 207 -6.18 3.83 4.38
C LEU A 207 -6.58 4.87 5.42
N THR A 208 -6.40 4.60 6.72
CA THR A 208 -6.61 5.60 7.77
C THR A 208 -5.62 6.76 7.64
N ALA A 209 -4.37 6.48 7.29
CA ALA A 209 -3.39 7.53 7.01
C ALA A 209 -3.78 8.39 5.80
N ALA A 210 -4.32 7.79 4.73
CA ALA A 210 -4.84 8.54 3.58
C ALA A 210 -6.03 9.43 3.97
N GLU A 211 -6.99 8.90 4.73
CA GLU A 211 -8.14 9.64 5.25
C GLU A 211 -7.71 10.84 6.12
N ASN A 212 -6.66 10.66 6.93
CA ASN A 212 -6.13 11.72 7.78
C ASN A 212 -5.58 12.91 7.00
N LEU A 213 -4.90 12.65 5.87
CA LEU A 213 -4.40 13.69 4.96
C LEU A 213 -5.50 14.36 4.15
N ALA A 214 -6.49 13.57 3.67
CA ALA A 214 -7.59 14.10 2.87
C ALA A 214 -8.56 14.98 3.69
N GLY A 215 -8.54 14.85 5.02
CA GLY A 215 -9.38 15.61 5.95
C GLY A 215 -8.76 16.92 6.47
N GLU A 216 -7.61 17.34 5.94
CA GLU A 216 -6.93 18.61 6.29
C GLU A 216 -7.48 19.84 5.55
#